data_AF-A0A0A1ZNP6-F1
#
_entry.id   AF-A0A0A1ZNP6-F1
#
_cell.length_a   1.000
_cell.length_b   1.000
_cell.length_c   1.000
_cell.angle_alpha   90.00
_cell.angle_beta   90.00
_cell.angle_gamma   90.00
#
_symmetry.space_group_name_H-M   'P 1'
#
loop_
_entity.id
_entity.type
_entity.pdbx_description
1 polymer ?
#
loop_
_entity_poly.entity_id
_entity_poly.type
_entity_poly.pdbx_seq_one_letter_code
_entity_poly.pdbx_strand_id
1 'polypeptide(L)'
;MNILTRFSVGQYVYGNRSWLRIIDSRLKIIVIMIFLITPIWAGPIWRLSLVGCLLLITFLSLLPSRVWWRSLCLLSCLSLFIGFISILASFDIQSIDSSLRNPNELEVVLESYKNWDILQIPSQRVFFIDFGPYNFSRKAFELGIKTSTLIFTVIHSVNLMLLTTLQEDIVWGLSWFLYPLRKIGLPISKWLFQLLIALRFIPLVQEEFQNIIKSVSVRAINFRNLGFKKSFNLILILVERLFQNIFLRIDQGAESLLSKKKIIIKTNRFRTSYPSKFLNVIVNTLTICFILIAIFLRKLYGAL
;
A
#
# COMPACT_ATOMS: atom_id res chain seq x y z
N MET A 1 20.86 14.46 12.79
CA MET A 1 20.83 13.28 11.89
C MET A 1 19.38 13.11 11.39
N ASN A 2 19.11 13.33 10.09
CA ASN A 2 17.73 13.35 9.56
C ASN A 2 17.10 11.95 9.59
N ILE A 3 16.32 11.66 10.62
CA ILE A 3 15.60 10.38 10.77
C ILE A 3 14.53 10.20 9.67
N LEU A 4 13.97 11.31 9.16
CA LEU A 4 12.87 11.34 8.18
C LEU A 4 13.33 11.15 6.72
N THR A 5 14.62 11.31 6.41
CA THR A 5 15.14 11.02 5.05
C THR A 5 15.51 9.54 4.88
N ARG A 6 15.47 8.73 5.93
CA ARG A 6 15.82 7.29 5.88
C ARG A 6 14.63 6.36 5.66
N PHE A 7 13.39 6.86 5.80
CA PHE A 7 12.19 6.13 5.42
C PHE A 7 11.80 6.52 3.99
N SER A 8 12.43 5.86 3.02
CA SER A 8 12.17 6.03 1.58
C SER A 8 10.87 5.34 1.12
N VAL A 9 10.02 4.89 2.04
CA VAL A 9 8.77 4.19 1.70
C VAL A 9 7.77 5.24 1.23
N GLY A 10 7.27 5.08 -0.01
CA GLY A 10 6.27 5.99 -0.58
C GLY A 10 6.79 7.32 -1.12
N GLN A 11 8.11 7.52 -1.22
CA GLN A 11 8.69 8.71 -1.84
C GLN A 11 9.07 8.46 -3.30
N TYR A 12 8.67 9.36 -4.19
CA TYR A 12 9.08 9.30 -5.59
C TYR A 12 10.60 9.45 -5.70
N VAL A 13 11.26 8.49 -6.38
CA VAL A 13 12.71 8.54 -6.60
C VAL A 13 13.01 9.11 -7.98
N TYR A 14 13.79 10.18 -8.06
CA TYR A 14 14.17 10.78 -9.35
C TYR A 14 15.20 9.91 -10.11
N GLY A 15 15.01 9.70 -11.43
CA GLY A 15 15.92 8.90 -12.28
C GLY A 15 15.32 8.48 -13.63
N ASN A 16 16.13 8.45 -14.70
CA ASN A 16 15.65 8.22 -16.07
C ASN A 16 15.67 6.75 -16.54
N ARG A 17 16.05 5.80 -15.70
CA ARG A 17 16.35 4.42 -16.13
C ARG A 17 15.16 3.46 -16.16
N SER A 18 14.08 3.75 -15.45
CA SER A 18 12.97 2.81 -15.29
C SER A 18 11.90 3.01 -16.36
N TRP A 19 11.57 1.95 -17.11
CA TRP A 19 10.45 1.96 -18.07
C TRP A 19 9.13 2.26 -17.37
N LEU A 20 8.94 1.73 -16.14
CA LEU A 20 7.71 1.90 -15.39
C LEU A 20 7.34 3.37 -15.21
N ARG A 21 8.31 4.29 -15.19
CA ARG A 21 8.05 5.73 -15.12
C ARG A 21 7.35 6.31 -16.35
N ILE A 22 7.64 5.75 -17.52
CA ILE A 22 7.16 6.22 -18.82
C ILE A 22 5.67 5.90 -19.03
N ILE A 23 5.18 4.82 -18.40
CA ILE A 23 3.78 4.40 -18.48
C ILE A 23 2.87 5.54 -18.00
N ASP A 24 1.77 5.78 -18.73
CA ASP A 24 0.76 6.75 -18.33
C ASP A 24 0.17 6.43 -16.95
N SER A 25 0.01 7.45 -16.10
CA SER A 25 -0.48 7.28 -14.73
C SER A 25 -1.87 6.66 -14.65
N ARG A 26 -2.73 6.89 -15.64
CA ARG A 26 -4.07 6.27 -15.74
C ARG A 26 -3.97 4.74 -15.79
N LEU A 27 -3.10 4.22 -16.65
CA LEU A 27 -2.90 2.78 -16.82
C LEU A 27 -2.32 2.17 -15.55
N LYS A 28 -1.37 2.86 -14.90
CA LYS A 28 -0.83 2.41 -13.60
C LYS A 28 -1.91 2.29 -12.54
N ILE A 29 -2.78 3.30 -12.41
CA ILE A 29 -3.89 3.27 -11.45
C ILE A 29 -4.81 2.07 -11.75
N ILE A 30 -5.12 1.78 -13.02
CA ILE A 30 -5.89 0.60 -13.41
C ILE A 30 -5.18 -0.70 -13.00
N VAL A 31 -3.88 -0.82 -13.30
CA VAL A 31 -3.07 -2.00 -12.93
C VAL A 31 -3.11 -2.24 -11.42
N ILE A 32 -3.00 -1.18 -10.62
CA ILE A 32 -3.04 -1.30 -9.16
C ILE A 32 -4.42 -1.69 -8.67
N MET A 33 -5.49 -1.11 -9.23
CA MET A 33 -6.85 -1.53 -8.91
C MET A 33 -7.06 -3.02 -9.20
N ILE A 34 -6.48 -3.54 -10.29
CA ILE A 34 -6.49 -4.97 -10.59
C ILE A 34 -5.75 -5.75 -9.48
N PHE A 35 -4.54 -5.34 -9.10
CA PHE A 35 -3.79 -5.99 -8.01
C PHE A 35 -4.44 -5.87 -6.63
N LEU A 36 -5.29 -4.87 -6.39
CA LEU A 36 -6.05 -4.72 -5.14
C LEU A 36 -7.28 -5.62 -5.10
N ILE A 37 -8.01 -5.72 -6.21
CA ILE A 37 -9.29 -6.44 -6.28
C ILE A 37 -9.08 -7.93 -6.52
N THR A 38 -8.10 -8.31 -7.36
CA THR A 38 -7.90 -9.71 -7.75
C THR A 38 -7.61 -10.66 -6.58
N PRO A 39 -6.81 -10.30 -5.54
CA PRO A 39 -6.53 -11.23 -4.44
C PRO A 39 -7.77 -11.57 -3.58
N ILE A 40 -8.78 -10.71 -3.56
CA ILE A 40 -9.96 -10.86 -2.69
C ILE A 40 -10.78 -12.10 -3.10
N TRP A 41 -10.92 -12.34 -4.41
CA TRP A 41 -11.72 -13.43 -4.98
C TRP A 41 -10.90 -14.55 -5.62
N ALA A 42 -9.58 -14.54 -5.42
CA ALA A 42 -8.67 -15.49 -6.03
C ALA A 42 -8.45 -16.74 -5.17
N GLY A 43 -8.28 -17.89 -5.83
CA GLY A 43 -7.75 -19.11 -5.21
C GLY A 43 -6.26 -19.03 -4.84
N PRO A 44 -5.72 -20.01 -4.10
CA PRO A 44 -4.36 -19.98 -3.57
C PRO A 44 -3.28 -19.88 -4.67
N ILE A 45 -3.46 -20.62 -5.77
CA ILE A 45 -2.47 -20.66 -6.86
C ILE A 45 -2.41 -19.32 -7.60
N TRP A 46 -3.57 -18.69 -7.83
CA TRP A 46 -3.67 -17.39 -8.48
C TRP A 46 -3.02 -16.28 -7.63
N ARG A 47 -3.19 -16.32 -6.31
CA ARG A 47 -2.54 -15.36 -5.40
C ARG A 47 -1.02 -15.45 -5.44
N LEU A 48 -0.47 -16.66 -5.42
CA LEU A 48 0.97 -16.88 -5.53
C LEU A 48 1.49 -16.41 -6.89
N SER A 49 0.74 -16.67 -7.97
CA SER A 49 1.06 -16.15 -9.31
C SER A 49 1.07 -14.63 -9.35
N LEU A 50 0.10 -13.95 -8.71
CA LEU A 50 0.07 -12.49 -8.61
C LEU A 50 1.30 -11.95 -7.87
N VAL A 51 1.69 -12.56 -6.75
CA VAL A 51 2.92 -12.20 -6.03
C VAL A 51 4.15 -12.35 -6.94
N GLY A 52 4.27 -13.49 -7.61
CA GLY A 52 5.38 -13.77 -8.54
C GLY A 52 5.43 -12.77 -9.71
N CYS A 53 4.28 -12.46 -10.31
CA CYS A 53 4.16 -11.47 -11.36
C CYS A 53 4.58 -10.07 -10.88
N LEU A 54 4.14 -9.67 -9.68
CA LEU A 54 4.48 -8.37 -9.10
C LEU A 54 5.98 -8.28 -8.79
N LEU A 55 6.59 -9.35 -8.25
CA LEU A 55 8.04 -9.46 -8.06
C LEU A 55 8.82 -9.42 -9.39
N LEU A 56 8.29 -10.06 -10.43
CA LEU A 56 8.90 -10.03 -11.76
C LEU A 56 8.87 -8.61 -12.32
N ILE A 57 7.72 -7.91 -12.22
CA ILE A 57 7.58 -6.51 -12.63
C ILE A 57 8.57 -5.61 -11.88
N THR A 58 8.77 -5.82 -10.57
CA THR A 58 9.72 -5.01 -9.81
C THR A 58 11.17 -5.28 -10.21
N PHE A 59 11.52 -6.52 -10.52
CA PHE A 59 12.84 -6.88 -11.06
C PHE A 59 13.08 -6.32 -12.46
N LEU A 60 12.09 -6.40 -13.35
CA LEU A 60 12.14 -5.84 -14.71
C LEU A 60 12.07 -4.30 -14.74
N SER A 61 11.73 -3.65 -13.63
CA SER A 61 11.55 -2.19 -13.57
C SER A 61 12.85 -1.39 -13.76
N LEU A 62 14.02 -2.05 -13.70
CA LEU A 62 15.35 -1.41 -13.67
C LEU A 62 15.48 -0.30 -12.60
N LEU A 63 14.74 -0.43 -11.50
CA LEU A 63 14.89 0.45 -10.35
C LEU A 63 16.19 0.09 -9.61
N PRO A 64 16.96 1.09 -9.13
CA PRO A 64 18.17 0.82 -8.37
C PRO A 64 17.85 -0.06 -7.15
N SER A 65 18.46 -1.25 -7.08
CA SER A 65 18.24 -2.27 -6.03
C SER A 65 18.23 -1.71 -4.61
N ARG A 66 19.05 -0.69 -4.36
CA ARG A 66 19.16 0.02 -3.07
C ARG A 66 17.83 0.58 -2.56
N VAL A 67 16.92 0.99 -3.45
CA VAL A 67 15.66 1.66 -3.08
C VAL A 67 14.58 0.66 -2.70
N TRP A 68 14.39 -0.39 -3.49
CA TRP A 68 13.26 -1.31 -3.34
C TRP A 68 13.59 -2.53 -2.49
N TRP A 69 14.86 -2.97 -2.44
CA TRP A 69 15.25 -4.18 -1.71
C TRP A 69 14.91 -4.13 -0.21
N ARG A 70 15.24 -3.01 0.46
CA ARG A 70 14.96 -2.86 1.90
C ARG A 70 13.46 -2.92 2.18
N SER A 71 12.66 -2.24 1.37
CA SER A 71 11.21 -2.24 1.52
C SER A 71 10.60 -3.61 1.21
N LEU A 72 11.12 -4.30 0.19
CA LEU A 72 10.64 -5.61 -0.24
C LEU A 72 10.95 -6.67 0.81
N CYS A 73 12.17 -6.66 1.37
CA CYS A 73 12.59 -7.56 2.43
C CYS A 73 11.83 -7.34 3.75
N LEU A 74 11.65 -6.08 4.17
CA LEU A 74 10.84 -5.77 5.35
C LEU A 74 9.39 -6.20 5.16
N LEU A 75 8.81 -5.93 3.98
CA LEU A 75 7.44 -6.30 3.68
C LEU A 75 7.25 -7.81 3.58
N SER A 76 8.19 -8.54 2.96
CA SER A 76 8.12 -10.01 2.89
C SER A 76 8.24 -10.63 4.28
N CYS A 77 9.11 -10.11 5.14
CA CYS A 77 9.23 -10.54 6.53
C CYS A 77 7.93 -10.29 7.30
N LEU A 78 7.39 -9.07 7.22
CA LEU A 78 6.13 -8.71 7.87
C LEU A 78 4.95 -9.56 7.37
N SER A 79 4.84 -9.72 6.05
CA SER A 79 3.82 -10.55 5.40
C SER A 79 3.84 -11.99 5.90
N LEU A 80 5.02 -12.61 5.95
CA LEU A 80 5.19 -13.97 6.44
C LEU A 80 4.89 -14.06 7.94
N PHE A 81 5.27 -13.05 8.72
CA PHE A 81 4.96 -12.98 10.14
C PHE A 81 3.45 -12.92 10.41
N ILE A 82 2.71 -12.06 9.69
CA ILE A 82 1.23 -12.05 9.80
C ILE A 82 0.65 -13.39 9.31
N GLY A 83 1.15 -13.95 8.21
CA GLY A 83 0.71 -15.27 7.72
C GLY A 83 0.88 -16.36 8.78
N PHE A 84 2.00 -16.35 9.49
CA PHE A 84 2.29 -17.28 10.57
C PHE A 84 1.34 -17.08 11.76
N ILE A 85 1.10 -15.83 12.17
CA ILE A 85 0.08 -15.50 13.19
C ILE A 85 -1.31 -15.98 12.76
N SER A 86 -1.65 -15.86 11.47
CA SER A 86 -2.94 -16.29 10.93
C SER A 86 -3.10 -17.82 10.97
N ILE A 87 -2.02 -18.57 10.76
CA ILE A 87 -2.00 -20.04 10.96
C ILE A 87 -2.21 -20.34 12.44
N LEU A 88 -1.49 -19.62 13.33
CA LEU A 88 -1.63 -19.72 14.78
C LEU A 88 -3.04 -19.46 15.31
N ALA A 89 -3.69 -18.43 14.80
CA ALA A 89 -5.05 -18.08 15.22
C ALA A 89 -6.10 -19.10 14.76
N SER A 90 -5.83 -19.87 13.70
CA SER A 90 -6.81 -20.79 13.10
C SER A 90 -6.75 -22.21 13.67
N PHE A 91 -5.84 -22.49 14.60
CA PHE A 91 -5.69 -23.82 15.19
C PHE A 91 -6.92 -24.28 15.97
N ASP A 92 -7.61 -23.37 16.64
CA ASP A 92 -8.68 -23.71 17.59
C ASP A 92 -10.06 -23.89 16.96
N ILE A 93 -10.28 -23.31 15.77
CA ILE A 93 -11.63 -23.18 15.18
C ILE A 93 -12.16 -24.53 14.67
N GLN A 94 -11.28 -25.51 14.45
CA GLN A 94 -11.64 -26.78 13.82
C GLN A 94 -12.05 -27.88 14.82
N SER A 95 -11.97 -27.62 16.12
CA SER A 95 -12.48 -28.52 17.17
C SER A 95 -13.98 -28.31 17.47
N ILE A 96 -14.60 -27.27 16.89
CA ILE A 96 -16.00 -26.89 17.13
C ILE A 96 -16.97 -27.51 16.09
N ASP A 97 -16.45 -28.22 15.08
CA ASP A 97 -17.23 -29.22 14.34
C ASP A 97 -17.41 -30.49 15.23
N SER A 98 -17.75 -30.30 16.51
CA SER A 98 -18.32 -31.35 17.33
C SER A 98 -19.64 -31.73 16.70
N SER A 99 -19.70 -32.94 16.16
CA SER A 99 -20.89 -33.63 15.69
C SER A 99 -22.12 -33.27 16.52
N LEU A 100 -23.00 -32.40 15.99
CA LEU A 100 -24.30 -32.09 16.62
C LEU A 100 -25.24 -33.30 16.63
N ARG A 101 -24.83 -34.44 16.05
CA ARG A 101 -25.59 -35.67 15.94
C ARG A 101 -24.73 -36.88 16.35
N ASN A 102 -25.33 -37.77 17.12
CA ASN A 102 -24.67 -38.94 17.69
C ASN A 102 -24.18 -39.88 16.56
N PRO A 103 -22.88 -40.27 16.51
CA PRO A 103 -22.32 -41.04 15.39
C PRO A 103 -22.88 -42.46 15.24
N ASN A 104 -23.64 -42.95 16.22
CA ASN A 104 -24.23 -44.29 16.21
C ASN A 104 -25.63 -44.36 15.54
N GLU A 105 -26.20 -43.24 15.07
CA GLU A 105 -27.50 -43.25 14.37
C GLU A 105 -27.41 -43.65 12.89
N LEU A 106 -26.21 -43.68 12.31
CA LEU A 106 -25.98 -44.11 10.94
C LEU A 106 -25.07 -45.33 10.97
N GLU A 107 -25.64 -46.53 10.78
CA GLU A 107 -24.90 -47.77 10.47
C GLU A 107 -24.28 -47.73 9.05
N VAL A 108 -23.79 -46.57 8.63
CA VAL A 108 -22.99 -46.41 7.44
C VAL A 108 -21.54 -46.44 7.91
N VAL A 109 -20.78 -47.42 7.43
CA VAL A 109 -19.32 -47.44 7.56
C VAL A 109 -18.81 -46.14 6.94
N LEU A 110 -18.58 -45.13 7.78
CA LEU A 110 -17.89 -43.92 7.38
C LEU A 110 -16.48 -44.35 7.01
N GLU A 111 -16.20 -44.42 5.71
CA GLU A 111 -14.82 -44.42 5.23
C GLU A 111 -14.12 -43.29 5.96
N SER A 112 -13.09 -43.64 6.72
CA SER A 112 -12.34 -42.65 7.47
C SER A 112 -11.72 -41.72 6.43
N TYR A 113 -12.31 -40.52 6.29
CA TYR A 113 -11.64 -39.44 5.60
C TYR A 113 -10.38 -39.20 6.42
N LYS A 114 -9.27 -39.77 5.96
CA LYS A 114 -7.94 -39.54 6.50
C LYS A 114 -7.77 -38.03 6.51
N ASN A 115 -7.92 -37.37 7.65
CA ASN A 115 -7.57 -35.97 7.79
C ASN A 115 -6.05 -35.94 7.68
N TRP A 116 -5.54 -35.34 6.61
CA TRP A 116 -4.10 -35.13 6.43
C TRP A 116 -3.67 -34.00 7.38
N ASP A 117 -3.61 -34.32 8.67
CA ASP A 117 -2.94 -33.49 9.66
C ASP A 117 -1.45 -33.67 9.45
N ILE A 118 -0.81 -32.64 8.88
CA ILE A 118 0.58 -32.71 8.39
C ILE A 118 1.58 -32.76 9.55
N LEU A 119 1.21 -32.21 10.71
CA LEU A 119 2.04 -32.17 11.90
C LEU A 119 1.12 -32.17 13.13
N GLN A 120 1.26 -33.19 13.98
CA GLN A 120 0.72 -33.21 15.33
C GLN A 120 1.87 -32.89 16.27
N ILE A 121 1.88 -31.70 16.87
CA ILE A 121 2.82 -31.39 17.94
C ILE A 121 2.17 -31.89 19.23
N PRO A 122 2.69 -32.97 19.86
CA PRO A 122 2.17 -33.42 21.14
C PRO A 122 2.36 -32.30 22.16
N SER A 123 1.30 -32.00 22.91
CA SER A 123 1.31 -31.00 23.97
C SER A 123 2.40 -31.36 24.99
N GLN A 124 3.50 -30.62 24.98
CA GLN A 124 4.51 -30.72 26.04
C GLN A 124 4.28 -29.55 26.99
N ARG A 125 3.86 -29.86 28.23
CA ARG A 125 3.73 -28.87 29.29
C ARG A 125 5.11 -28.30 29.60
N VAL A 126 5.40 -27.12 29.08
CA VAL A 126 6.54 -26.30 29.52
C VAL A 126 5.97 -25.10 30.24
N PHE A 127 5.97 -25.19 31.58
CA PHE A 127 5.76 -24.14 32.58
C PHE A 127 4.59 -23.15 32.34
N PHE A 128 3.51 -23.31 33.13
CA PHE A 128 2.30 -22.45 33.26
C PHE A 128 1.48 -22.10 32.00
N ILE A 129 1.87 -22.57 30.81
CA ILE A 129 1.09 -22.40 29.57
C ILE A 129 0.80 -23.78 29.02
N ASP A 130 -0.48 -24.19 29.04
CA ASP A 130 -0.94 -25.39 28.36
C ASP A 130 -0.98 -25.11 26.86
N PHE A 131 0.09 -25.49 26.15
CA PHE A 131 0.08 -25.60 24.69
C PHE A 131 -0.84 -26.77 24.33
N GLY A 132 -2.08 -26.48 23.94
CA GLY A 132 -3.03 -27.49 23.45
C GLY A 132 -2.51 -28.24 22.22
N PRO A 133 -3.09 -29.39 21.84
CA PRO A 133 -2.64 -30.15 20.68
C PRO A 133 -2.79 -29.32 19.39
N TYR A 134 -1.65 -28.94 18.80
CA TYR A 134 -1.65 -28.20 17.54
C TYR A 134 -1.76 -29.17 16.37
N ASN A 135 -2.96 -29.26 15.79
CA ASN A 135 -3.18 -29.95 14.53
C ASN A 135 -3.08 -28.93 13.40
N PHE A 136 -1.99 -29.00 12.62
CA PHE A 136 -1.85 -28.19 11.41
C PHE A 136 -2.81 -28.67 10.33
N SER A 137 -3.97 -28.01 10.24
CA SER A 137 -4.96 -28.30 9.21
C SER A 137 -4.59 -27.64 7.89
N ARG A 138 -4.97 -28.29 6.77
CA ARG A 138 -4.86 -27.71 5.42
C ARG A 138 -5.54 -26.35 5.30
N LYS A 139 -6.65 -26.14 6.03
CA LYS A 139 -7.41 -24.88 6.05
C LYS A 139 -6.63 -23.76 6.75
N ALA A 140 -5.96 -24.06 7.86
CA ALA A 140 -5.12 -23.07 8.57
C ALA A 140 -3.95 -22.60 7.70
N PHE A 141 -3.29 -23.53 7.00
CA PHE A 141 -2.23 -23.21 6.04
C PHE A 141 -2.74 -22.38 4.86
N GLU A 142 -3.92 -22.73 4.32
CA GLU A 142 -4.56 -21.95 3.26
C GLU A 142 -4.87 -20.52 3.72
N LEU A 143 -5.36 -20.33 4.95
CA LEU A 143 -5.61 -18.99 5.49
C LEU A 143 -4.31 -18.20 5.65
N GLY A 144 -3.24 -18.82 6.16
CA GLY A 144 -1.92 -18.19 6.28
C GLY A 144 -1.36 -17.71 4.94
N ILE A 145 -1.46 -18.53 3.90
CA ILE A 145 -1.08 -18.12 2.54
C ILE A 145 -1.96 -16.98 2.06
N LYS A 146 -3.28 -17.09 2.25
CA LYS A 146 -4.26 -16.08 1.82
C LYS A 146 -3.97 -14.70 2.45
N THR A 147 -3.68 -14.65 3.75
CA THR A 147 -3.43 -13.40 4.48
C THR A 147 -2.06 -12.81 4.14
N SER A 148 -1.01 -13.63 4.10
CA SER A 148 0.35 -13.21 3.73
C SER A 148 0.36 -12.63 2.30
N THR A 149 -0.13 -13.40 1.32
CA THR A 149 -0.14 -12.96 -0.09
C THR A 149 -0.97 -11.70 -0.32
N LEU A 150 -2.11 -11.52 0.38
CA LEU A 150 -2.93 -10.32 0.30
C LEU A 150 -2.15 -9.09 0.79
N ILE A 151 -1.57 -9.17 1.99
CA ILE A 151 -0.80 -8.05 2.57
C ILE A 151 0.36 -7.68 1.67
N PHE A 152 1.11 -8.67 1.19
CA PHE A 152 2.23 -8.44 0.29
C PHE A 152 1.79 -7.77 -1.02
N THR A 153 0.80 -8.33 -1.72
CA THR A 153 0.35 -7.80 -3.03
C THR A 153 -0.20 -6.38 -2.91
N VAL A 154 -1.05 -6.13 -1.92
CA VAL A 154 -1.67 -4.82 -1.69
C VAL A 154 -0.62 -3.77 -1.37
N ILE A 155 0.26 -4.02 -0.40
CA ILE A 155 1.24 -3.02 0.03
C ILE A 155 2.32 -2.83 -1.03
N HIS A 156 2.80 -3.91 -1.65
CA HIS A 156 3.89 -3.83 -2.63
C HIS A 156 3.45 -3.14 -3.93
N SER A 157 2.24 -3.43 -4.43
CA SER A 157 1.70 -2.78 -5.63
C SER A 157 1.60 -1.26 -5.49
N VAL A 158 1.05 -0.79 -4.36
CA VAL A 158 0.94 0.64 -4.06
C VAL A 158 2.31 1.29 -3.90
N ASN A 159 3.23 0.63 -3.18
CA ASN A 159 4.58 1.16 -3.02
C ASN A 159 5.32 1.31 -4.36
N LEU A 160 5.20 0.32 -5.25
CA LEU A 160 5.79 0.39 -6.60
C LEU A 160 5.24 1.58 -7.40
N MET A 161 3.95 1.89 -7.26
CA MET A 161 3.38 3.10 -7.87
C MET A 161 4.01 4.36 -7.28
N LEU A 162 3.99 4.50 -5.96
CA LEU A 162 4.50 5.70 -5.28
C LEU A 162 5.97 5.99 -5.59
N LEU A 163 6.78 4.94 -5.81
CA LEU A 163 8.18 5.07 -6.23
C LEU A 163 8.33 5.57 -7.69
N THR A 164 7.35 5.30 -8.56
CA THR A 164 7.46 5.49 -10.02
C THR A 164 6.56 6.58 -10.59
N THR A 165 5.62 7.13 -9.82
CA THR A 165 4.70 8.20 -10.25
C THR A 165 4.85 9.47 -9.42
N LEU A 166 4.92 10.61 -10.10
CA LEU A 166 4.86 11.93 -9.47
C LEU A 166 3.47 12.20 -8.89
N GLN A 167 3.41 13.02 -7.84
CA GLN A 167 2.15 13.39 -7.18
C GLN A 167 1.21 14.13 -8.14
N GLU A 168 1.75 14.99 -9.01
CA GLU A 168 0.98 15.69 -10.04
C GLU A 168 0.36 14.74 -11.06
N ASP A 169 1.11 13.71 -11.48
CA ASP A 169 0.64 12.74 -12.47
C ASP A 169 -0.45 11.83 -11.88
N ILE A 170 -0.42 11.57 -10.56
CA ILE A 170 -1.50 10.88 -9.84
C ILE A 170 -2.78 11.72 -9.87
N VAL A 171 -2.71 13.03 -9.57
CA VAL A 171 -3.88 13.93 -9.64
C VAL A 171 -4.42 14.02 -11.07
N TRP A 172 -3.54 14.09 -12.07
CA TRP A 172 -3.96 14.07 -13.46
C TRP A 172 -4.64 12.75 -13.85
N GLY A 173 -4.13 11.61 -13.37
CA GLY A 173 -4.77 10.31 -13.53
C GLY A 173 -6.16 10.28 -12.89
N LEU A 174 -6.27 10.75 -11.65
CA LEU A 174 -7.52 10.87 -10.90
C LEU A 174 -8.56 11.75 -11.63
N SER A 175 -8.12 12.82 -12.29
CA SER A 175 -8.99 13.67 -13.11
C SER A 175 -9.73 12.90 -14.20
N TRP A 176 -9.12 11.85 -14.76
CA TRP A 176 -9.74 11.04 -15.79
C TRP A 176 -10.83 10.12 -15.20
N PHE A 177 -10.57 9.51 -14.05
CA PHE A 177 -11.56 8.68 -13.35
C PHE A 177 -12.74 9.49 -12.81
N LEU A 178 -12.51 10.73 -12.40
CA LEU A 178 -13.58 11.63 -11.95
C LEU A 178 -14.31 12.33 -13.10
N TYR A 179 -13.87 12.18 -14.35
CA TYR A 179 -14.52 12.80 -15.51
C TYR A 179 -16.03 12.50 -15.65
N PRO A 180 -16.54 11.26 -15.48
CA PRO A 180 -17.98 10.99 -15.57
C PRO A 180 -18.81 11.79 -14.55
N LEU A 181 -18.28 12.02 -13.34
CA LEU A 181 -18.94 12.80 -12.31
C LEU A 181 -19.09 14.28 -12.72
N ARG A 182 -18.31 14.76 -13.70
CA ARG A 182 -18.42 16.13 -14.22
C ARG A 182 -19.72 16.33 -15.00
N LYS A 183 -20.22 15.27 -15.63
CA LYS A 183 -21.52 15.30 -16.32
C LYS A 183 -22.69 15.47 -15.36
N ILE A 184 -22.50 15.10 -14.08
CA ILE A 184 -23.49 15.24 -12.99
C ILE A 184 -23.47 16.67 -12.40
N GLY A 185 -22.60 17.56 -12.91
CA GLY A 185 -22.52 18.96 -12.46
C GLY A 185 -21.55 19.20 -11.29
N LEU A 186 -20.82 18.17 -10.85
CA LEU A 186 -19.88 18.30 -9.73
C LEU A 186 -18.63 19.15 -10.11
N PRO A 187 -18.14 20.04 -9.21
CA PRO A 187 -17.02 20.96 -9.49
C PRO A 187 -15.64 20.29 -9.38
N ILE A 188 -15.43 19.18 -10.08
CA ILE A 188 -14.21 18.35 -10.01
C ILE A 188 -12.94 19.13 -10.31
N SER A 189 -12.98 20.10 -11.22
CA SER A 189 -11.81 20.93 -11.53
C SER A 189 -11.33 21.73 -10.32
N LYS A 190 -12.24 22.22 -9.46
CA LYS A 190 -11.89 22.96 -8.24
C LYS A 190 -11.31 22.00 -7.19
N TRP A 191 -11.91 20.83 -6.99
CA TRP A 191 -11.40 19.81 -6.06
C TRP A 191 -10.02 19.31 -6.45
N LEU A 192 -9.79 19.00 -7.73
CA LEU A 192 -8.47 18.57 -8.22
C LEU A 192 -7.42 19.66 -8.08
N PHE A 193 -7.79 20.93 -8.30
CA PHE A 193 -6.89 22.05 -8.10
C PHE A 193 -6.49 22.21 -6.63
N GLN A 194 -7.46 22.14 -5.71
CA GLN A 194 -7.21 22.18 -4.27
C GLN A 194 -6.32 21.00 -3.84
N LEU A 195 -6.60 19.80 -4.33
CA LEU A 195 -5.79 18.61 -4.06
C LEU A 195 -4.36 18.76 -4.58
N LEU A 196 -4.17 19.27 -5.80
CA LEU A 196 -2.85 19.50 -6.38
C LEU A 196 -2.03 20.52 -5.58
N ILE A 197 -2.67 21.61 -5.15
CA ILE A 197 -2.05 22.58 -4.25
C ILE A 197 -1.67 21.88 -2.94
N ALA A 198 -2.61 21.19 -2.30
CA ALA A 198 -2.36 20.50 -1.03
C ALA A 198 -1.15 19.55 -1.11
N LEU A 199 -1.06 18.74 -2.18
CA LEU A 199 0.07 17.83 -2.41
C LEU A 199 1.41 18.59 -2.54
N ARG A 200 1.43 19.72 -3.28
CA ARG A 200 2.63 20.57 -3.40
C ARG A 200 3.03 21.26 -2.09
N PHE A 201 2.10 21.44 -1.17
CA PHE A 201 2.38 21.96 0.16
C PHE A 201 2.93 20.89 1.11
N ILE A 202 2.76 19.59 0.84
CA ILE A 202 3.28 18.51 1.72
C ILE A 202 4.80 18.62 1.95
N PRO A 203 5.66 18.74 0.92
CA PRO A 203 7.10 18.88 1.12
C PRO A 203 7.45 20.11 1.98
N LEU A 204 6.73 21.21 1.76
CA LEU A 204 6.91 22.45 2.47
C LEU A 204 6.52 22.36 3.95
N VAL A 205 5.43 21.66 4.27
CA VAL A 205 5.05 21.32 5.65
C VAL A 205 6.09 20.41 6.30
N GLN A 206 6.62 19.43 5.55
CA GLN A 206 7.67 18.54 6.04
C GLN A 206 8.97 19.28 6.33
N GLU A 207 9.34 20.28 5.51
CA GLU A 207 10.49 21.15 5.74
C GLU A 207 10.30 22.02 6.99
N GLU A 208 9.13 22.65 7.15
CA GLU A 208 8.80 23.44 8.35
C GLU A 208 8.85 22.60 9.62
N PHE A 209 8.26 21.40 9.60
CA PHE A 209 8.34 20.46 10.70
C PHE A 209 9.79 20.10 11.06
N GLN A 210 10.63 19.83 10.06
CA GLN A 210 12.05 19.56 10.28
C GLN A 210 12.80 20.77 10.86
N ASN A 211 12.50 21.97 10.39
CA ASN A 211 13.12 23.20 10.87
C ASN A 211 12.75 23.48 12.33
N ILE A 212 11.50 23.24 12.71
CA ILE A 212 11.05 23.35 14.09
C ILE A 212 11.75 22.33 14.98
N ILE A 213 11.81 21.05 14.59
CA ILE A 213 12.53 20.02 15.35
C ILE A 213 14.01 20.41 15.55
N LYS A 214 14.67 20.87 14.49
CA LYS A 214 16.07 21.32 14.56
C LYS A 214 16.22 22.52 15.49
N SER A 215 15.35 23.53 15.39
CA SER A 215 15.35 24.71 16.26
C SER A 215 15.18 24.35 17.74
N VAL A 216 14.34 23.35 18.04
CA VAL A 216 14.16 22.86 19.42
C VAL A 216 15.40 22.12 19.90
N SER A 217 16.00 21.29 19.03
CA SER A 217 17.21 20.55 19.38
C SER A 217 18.40 21.47 19.71
N VAL A 218 18.54 22.62 19.01
CA VAL A 218 19.58 23.62 19.30
C VAL A 218 19.31 24.34 20.63
N ARG A 219 18.04 24.56 20.98
CA ARG A 219 17.63 25.13 22.27
C ARG A 219 17.81 24.16 23.46
N ALA A 220 18.49 23.03 23.25
CA ALA A 220 18.86 22.04 24.26
C ALA A 220 17.70 21.61 25.18
N ILE A 221 16.48 21.53 24.64
CA ILE A 221 15.32 21.06 25.40
C ILE A 221 15.48 19.56 25.62
N ASN A 222 15.88 19.17 26.84
CA ASN A 222 16.11 17.78 27.22
C ASN A 222 14.79 17.02 27.38
N PHE A 223 14.19 16.57 26.28
CA PHE A 223 12.93 15.79 26.25
C PHE A 223 12.89 14.62 27.24
N ARG A 224 14.05 14.03 27.55
CA ARG A 224 14.18 12.90 28.48
C ARG A 224 14.02 13.29 29.96
N ASN A 225 14.27 14.54 30.30
CA ASN A 225 14.16 15.07 31.67
C ASN A 225 12.80 15.75 31.91
N LEU A 226 11.95 15.85 30.87
CA LEU A 226 10.61 16.43 30.96
C LEU A 226 9.60 15.34 31.30
N GLY A 227 8.94 15.46 32.46
CA GLY A 227 7.78 14.62 32.78
C GLY A 227 6.65 14.78 31.76
N PHE A 228 5.73 13.81 31.70
CA PHE A 228 4.65 13.72 30.70
C PHE A 228 3.88 15.04 30.49
N LYS A 229 3.50 15.73 31.58
CA LYS A 229 2.75 17.00 31.52
C LYS A 229 3.53 18.12 30.80
N LYS A 230 4.82 18.26 31.08
CA LYS A 230 5.67 19.29 30.45
C LYS A 230 5.97 18.95 29.00
N SER A 231 6.18 17.65 28.70
CA SER A 231 6.38 17.16 27.32
C SER A 231 5.17 17.47 26.43
N PHE A 232 3.96 17.21 26.93
CA PHE A 232 2.72 17.52 26.21
C PHE A 232 2.57 19.02 25.92
N ASN A 233 2.82 19.87 26.91
CA ASN A 233 2.76 21.33 26.72
C ASN A 233 3.77 21.82 25.67
N LEU A 234 4.98 21.26 25.66
CA LEU A 234 5.97 21.56 24.62
C LEU A 234 5.46 21.15 23.24
N ILE A 235 4.93 19.93 23.09
CA ILE A 235 4.37 19.48 21.82
C ILE A 235 3.28 20.44 21.34
N LEU A 236 2.38 20.90 22.23
CA LEU A 236 1.34 21.86 21.89
C LEU A 236 1.93 23.18 21.34
N ILE A 237 2.95 23.73 22.00
CA ILE A 237 3.65 24.95 21.55
C ILE A 237 4.31 24.73 20.18
N LEU A 238 4.87 23.55 19.92
CA LEU A 238 5.50 23.23 18.63
C LEU A 238 4.45 23.09 17.52
N VAL A 239 3.32 22.50 17.83
CA VAL A 239 2.17 22.37 16.91
C VAL A 239 1.62 23.76 16.57
N GLU A 240 1.44 24.63 17.56
CA GLU A 240 0.99 26.02 17.36
C GLU A 240 1.93 26.78 16.41
N ARG A 241 3.24 26.73 16.66
CA ARG A 241 4.26 27.36 15.81
C ARG A 241 4.22 26.82 14.37
N LEU A 242 4.06 25.50 14.22
CA LEU A 242 3.96 24.86 12.91
C LEU A 242 2.72 25.36 12.16
N PHE A 243 1.57 25.45 12.83
CA PHE A 243 0.36 25.99 12.22
C PHE A 243 0.53 27.46 11.82
N GLN A 244 1.06 28.31 12.69
CA GLN A 244 1.32 29.73 12.37
C GLN A 244 2.20 29.87 11.12
N ASN A 245 3.31 29.12 11.04
CA ASN A 245 4.19 29.15 9.86
C ASN A 245 3.48 28.68 8.58
N ILE A 246 2.67 27.62 8.67
CA ILE A 246 1.96 27.08 7.51
C ILE A 246 0.86 28.05 7.05
N PHE A 247 0.10 28.65 7.97
CA PHE A 247 -0.93 29.64 7.64
C PHE A 247 -0.32 30.84 6.91
N LEU A 248 0.80 31.38 7.40
CA LEU A 248 1.51 32.46 6.72
C LEU A 248 1.91 32.09 5.28
N ARG A 249 2.40 30.86 5.07
CA ARG A 249 2.75 30.36 3.72
C ARG A 249 1.52 30.16 2.83
N ILE A 250 0.39 29.75 3.41
CA ILE A 250 -0.89 29.62 2.68
C ILE A 250 -1.39 31.00 2.26
N ASP A 251 -1.38 31.99 3.15
CA ASP A 251 -1.84 33.36 2.87
C ASP A 251 -1.01 34.01 1.76
N GLN A 252 0.33 33.93 1.85
CA GLN A 252 1.23 34.40 0.79
C GLN A 252 0.96 33.68 -0.54
N GLY A 253 0.71 32.36 -0.49
CA GLY A 253 0.33 31.58 -1.65
C GLY A 253 -0.99 32.05 -2.28
N ALA A 254 -1.99 32.34 -1.46
CA ALA A 254 -3.29 32.82 -1.89
C ALA A 254 -3.22 34.23 -2.50
N GLU A 255 -2.53 35.17 -1.84
CA GLU A 255 -2.29 36.52 -2.36
C GLU A 255 -1.57 36.49 -3.72
N SER A 256 -0.56 35.62 -3.86
CA SER A 256 0.15 35.44 -5.12
C SER A 256 -0.77 34.96 -6.25
N LEU A 257 -1.72 34.07 -5.96
CA LEU A 257 -2.70 33.59 -6.93
C LEU A 257 -3.71 34.67 -7.30
N LEU A 258 -4.19 35.45 -6.31
CA LEU A 258 -5.12 36.56 -6.53
C LEU A 258 -4.50 37.66 -7.40
N SER A 259 -3.21 37.97 -7.21
CA SER A 259 -2.48 38.96 -8.01
C SER A 259 -2.49 38.66 -9.52
N LYS A 260 -2.61 37.38 -9.91
CA LYS A 260 -2.61 36.96 -11.33
C LYS A 260 -3.91 37.29 -12.07
N LYS A 261 -4.95 37.79 -11.38
CA LYS A 261 -6.27 38.26 -11.90
C LYS A 261 -7.12 37.25 -12.70
N LYS A 262 -6.54 36.30 -13.42
CA LYS A 262 -7.24 35.31 -14.27
C LYS A 262 -6.69 33.90 -14.05
N ILE A 263 -7.32 33.15 -13.15
CA ILE A 263 -6.96 31.75 -12.87
C ILE A 263 -7.83 30.85 -13.75
N ILE A 264 -7.28 30.36 -14.87
CA ILE A 264 -7.95 29.35 -15.71
C ILE A 264 -7.45 27.97 -15.28
N ILE A 265 -8.31 27.22 -14.61
CA ILE A 265 -8.01 25.85 -14.18
C ILE A 265 -8.14 24.91 -15.39
N LYS A 266 -7.03 24.61 -16.05
CA LYS A 266 -6.97 23.61 -17.13
C LYS A 266 -6.42 22.29 -16.57
N THR A 267 -7.29 21.30 -16.39
CA THR A 267 -6.92 19.96 -15.88
C THR A 267 -5.85 19.27 -16.72
N ASN A 268 -5.83 19.49 -18.03
CA ASN A 268 -4.82 18.92 -18.93
C ASN A 268 -3.40 19.44 -18.65
N ARG A 269 -3.24 20.60 -18.01
CA ARG A 269 -1.93 21.17 -17.65
C ARG A 269 -1.34 20.57 -16.37
N PHE A 270 -2.08 19.71 -15.67
CA PHE A 270 -1.55 19.03 -14.48
C PHE A 270 -0.55 17.93 -14.85
N ARG A 271 -0.60 17.40 -16.08
CA ARG A 271 0.36 16.40 -16.56
C ARG A 271 1.72 17.05 -16.72
N THR A 272 2.75 16.43 -16.14
CA THR A 272 4.13 16.80 -16.47
C THR A 272 4.39 16.43 -17.93
N SER A 273 4.80 17.41 -18.75
CA SER A 273 5.00 17.17 -20.19
C SER A 273 6.24 16.31 -20.42
N TYR A 274 6.05 15.01 -20.55
CA TYR A 274 7.06 14.14 -21.13
C TYR A 274 7.03 14.31 -22.66
N PRO A 275 8.17 14.57 -23.33
CA PRO A 275 8.20 14.57 -24.79
C PRO A 275 7.69 13.21 -25.28
N SER A 276 6.69 13.23 -26.16
CA SER A 276 6.07 12.01 -26.70
C SER A 276 7.09 11.29 -27.58
N LYS A 277 7.78 10.31 -27.01
CA LYS A 277 8.65 9.40 -27.75
C LYS A 277 7.83 8.19 -28.19
N PHE A 278 8.21 7.60 -29.33
CA PHE A 278 7.67 6.33 -29.85
C PHE A 278 7.63 5.22 -28.77
N LEU A 279 8.63 5.21 -27.88
CA LEU A 279 8.70 4.32 -26.70
C LEU A 279 7.47 4.42 -25.78
N ASN A 280 6.89 5.60 -25.58
CA ASN A 280 5.73 5.77 -24.69
C ASN A 280 4.51 5.05 -25.26
N VAL A 281 4.32 5.11 -26.58
CA VAL A 281 3.21 4.44 -27.27
C VAL A 281 3.38 2.92 -27.13
N ILE A 282 4.57 2.39 -27.41
CA ILE A 282 4.85 0.96 -27.26
C ILE A 282 4.59 0.50 -25.82
N VAL A 283 5.17 1.18 -24.84
CA VAL A 283 5.02 0.83 -23.42
C VAL A 283 3.54 0.88 -22.98
N ASN A 284 2.79 1.89 -23.42
CA ASN A 284 1.36 1.99 -23.12
C ASN A 284 0.56 0.85 -23.78
N THR A 285 0.86 0.48 -25.03
CA THR A 285 0.19 -0.67 -25.68
C THR A 285 0.49 -2.00 -24.99
N LEU A 286 1.75 -2.23 -24.58
CA LEU A 286 2.14 -3.42 -23.81
C LEU A 286 1.42 -3.49 -22.47
N THR A 287 1.27 -2.36 -21.77
CA THR A 287 0.55 -2.34 -20.48
C THR A 287 -0.95 -2.56 -20.65
N ILE A 288 -1.56 -2.05 -21.72
CA ILE A 288 -2.97 -2.37 -22.05
C ILE A 288 -3.13 -3.87 -22.34
N CYS A 289 -2.21 -4.45 -23.13
CA CYS A 289 -2.19 -5.88 -23.41
C CYS A 289 -2.07 -6.70 -22.11
N PHE A 290 -1.15 -6.31 -21.23
CA PHE A 290 -1.00 -6.94 -19.90
C PHE A 290 -2.28 -6.87 -19.06
N ILE A 291 -2.98 -5.72 -19.04
CA ILE A 291 -4.27 -5.56 -18.35
C ILE A 291 -5.31 -6.53 -18.92
N LEU A 292 -5.42 -6.63 -20.25
CA LEU A 292 -6.37 -7.52 -20.91
C LEU A 292 -6.08 -8.99 -20.60
N ILE A 293 -4.79 -9.39 -20.66
CA ILE A 293 -4.35 -10.75 -20.31
C ILE A 293 -4.65 -11.05 -18.84
N ALA A 294 -4.38 -10.12 -17.93
CA ALA A 294 -4.67 -10.31 -16.51
C ALA A 294 -6.16 -10.50 -16.23
N ILE A 295 -7.02 -9.74 -16.90
CA ILE A 295 -8.49 -9.88 -16.81
C ILE A 295 -8.95 -11.21 -17.41
N PHE A 296 -8.40 -11.59 -18.56
CA PHE A 296 -8.73 -12.85 -19.24
C PHE A 296 -8.33 -14.07 -18.40
N LEU A 297 -7.10 -14.11 -17.93
CA LEU A 297 -6.61 -15.19 -17.08
C LEU A 297 -7.36 -15.25 -15.74
N ARG A 298 -7.74 -14.10 -15.16
CA ARG A 298 -8.63 -14.08 -13.99
C ARG A 298 -9.96 -14.76 -14.28
N LYS A 299 -10.55 -14.54 -15.45
CA LYS A 299 -11.82 -15.17 -15.84
C LYS A 299 -11.69 -16.69 -15.95
N LEU A 300 -10.55 -17.18 -16.45
CA LEU A 300 -10.30 -18.62 -16.64
C LEU A 300 -9.90 -19.35 -15.36
N TYR A 301 -8.98 -18.75 -14.58
CA TYR A 301 -8.29 -19.43 -13.49
C TYR A 301 -8.57 -18.83 -12.11
N GLY A 302 -9.41 -17.80 -12.01
CA GLY A 302 -9.65 -17.10 -10.74
C GLY A 302 -10.29 -17.96 -9.65
N ALA A 303 -11.04 -19.00 -10.03
CA ALA A 303 -11.72 -19.91 -9.11
C ALA A 303 -10.88 -21.12 -8.66
N LEU A 304 -9.73 -21.36 -9.31
CA LEU A 304 -8.77 -22.43 -8.99
C LEU A 304 -7.74 -21.91 -7.97
#